data_AF-A0A9E4C7L3-F1
#
_entry.id   AF-A0A9E4C7L3-F1
#
_cell.length_a   1.000
_cell.length_b   1.000
_cell.length_c   1.000
_cell.angle_alpha   90.00
_cell.angle_beta   90.00
_cell.angle_gamma   90.00
#
_symmetry.space_group_name_H-M   'P 1'
#
loop_
_entity.id
_entity.type
_entity.pdbx_description
1 polymer ?
#
loop_
_entity_poly.entity_id
_entity_poly.type
_entity_poly.pdbx_seq_one_letter_code
_entity_poly.pdbx_strand_id
1 'polypeptide(L)'
;SANGGFAIGPGRQTVGVNRWVLDFAVPGSALRVRMGRTDYFSPDKEIYDSGGRHREPGIALYGKLSKNISLSAFMTSAREDAGPENDDAKDYYASLSFKLSPTLTVSPWVANSRDAAADGYDYSFLGLHAKTKVGILNVNGSVVIQEGDLSSGAELSGWAVLLRTSASLGKLKLSGNLTMLSGNDGTKAGEDG
;
A
#
# COMPACT_ATOMS: atom_id res chain seq x y z
N SER A 1 0.22 -23.89 -0.01
CA SER A 1 -0.58 -24.77 0.88
C SER A 1 -1.95 -25.01 0.25
N ALA A 2 -2.59 -26.13 0.54
CA ALA A 2 -3.79 -26.60 -0.15
C ALA A 2 -5.03 -25.74 0.16
N ASN A 3 -5.67 -25.24 -0.91
CA ASN A 3 -7.03 -24.71 -0.83
C ASN A 3 -7.96 -25.80 -0.28
N GLY A 4 -8.55 -25.57 0.89
CA GLY A 4 -9.69 -26.35 1.41
C GLY A 4 -10.98 -26.07 0.65
N GLY A 5 -10.90 -25.94 -0.67
CA GLY A 5 -12.03 -25.71 -1.57
C GLY A 5 -12.28 -26.94 -2.42
N PHE A 6 -13.51 -27.46 -2.39
CA PHE A 6 -13.94 -28.52 -3.29
C PHE A 6 -13.83 -28.02 -4.75
N ALA A 7 -12.90 -28.57 -5.52
CA ALA A 7 -12.77 -28.25 -6.93
C ALA A 7 -13.95 -28.86 -7.70
N ILE A 8 -14.80 -28.03 -8.32
CA ILE A 8 -15.91 -28.48 -9.17
C ILE A 8 -15.78 -27.83 -10.54
N GLY A 9 -15.02 -28.44 -11.45
CA GLY A 9 -15.08 -28.25 -12.90
C GLY A 9 -14.75 -26.84 -13.46
N PRO A 10 -14.33 -26.76 -14.74
CA PRO A 10 -14.09 -25.48 -15.40
C PRO A 10 -15.41 -24.71 -15.59
N GLY A 11 -15.46 -23.46 -15.10
CA GLY A 11 -16.60 -22.54 -15.27
C GLY A 11 -17.56 -22.41 -14.09
N ARG A 12 -17.32 -23.07 -12.95
CA ARG A 12 -18.09 -22.82 -11.72
C ARG A 12 -17.32 -21.93 -10.75
N GLN A 13 -17.99 -20.92 -10.22
CA GLN A 13 -17.47 -20.10 -9.14
C GLN A 13 -17.17 -20.99 -7.94
N THR A 14 -15.90 -21.06 -7.54
CA THR A 14 -15.49 -21.74 -6.32
C THR A 14 -15.88 -20.88 -5.13
N VAL A 15 -16.45 -21.51 -4.09
CA VAL A 15 -16.67 -20.84 -2.81
C VAL A 15 -15.36 -20.91 -2.03
N GLY A 16 -14.77 -19.76 -1.73
CA GLY A 16 -13.55 -19.64 -0.95
C GLY A 16 -13.69 -18.64 0.19
N VAL A 17 -12.88 -18.82 1.24
CA VAL A 17 -12.80 -17.83 2.33
C VAL A 17 -12.01 -16.63 1.84
N ASN A 18 -12.72 -15.59 1.43
CA ASN A 18 -12.13 -14.38 0.89
C ASN A 18 -11.46 -13.52 1.98
N ARG A 19 -11.96 -13.53 3.22
CA ARG A 19 -11.44 -12.70 4.32
C ARG A 19 -11.56 -13.41 5.66
N TRP A 20 -10.52 -13.33 6.48
CA TRP A 20 -10.55 -13.71 7.89
C TRP A 20 -9.58 -12.82 8.67
N VAL A 21 -9.95 -12.45 9.90
CA VAL A 21 -9.19 -11.49 10.70
C VAL A 21 -9.22 -11.87 12.17
N LEU A 22 -8.05 -11.88 12.78
CA LEU A 22 -7.84 -11.84 14.22
C LEU A 22 -7.29 -10.45 14.57
N ASP A 23 -7.87 -9.76 15.55
CA ASP A 23 -7.51 -8.39 15.88
C ASP A 23 -7.46 -8.21 17.41
N PHE A 24 -6.26 -7.99 17.92
CA PHE A 24 -5.94 -7.96 19.34
C PHE A 24 -5.58 -6.53 19.76
N ALA A 25 -6.17 -6.06 20.85
CA ALA A 25 -5.71 -4.83 21.49
C ALA A 25 -4.39 -5.09 22.23
N VAL A 26 -3.44 -4.16 22.12
CA VAL A 26 -2.20 -4.20 22.92
C VAL A 26 -2.51 -3.58 24.28
N PRO A 27 -2.45 -4.34 25.39
CA PRO A 27 -2.82 -3.86 26.71
C PRO A 27 -2.07 -2.57 27.10
N GLY A 28 -2.79 -1.62 27.70
CA GLY A 28 -2.22 -0.35 28.14
C GLY A 28 -1.90 0.64 27.02
N SER A 29 -2.34 0.40 25.78
CA SER A 29 -2.11 1.30 24.66
C SER A 29 -3.35 1.45 23.76
N ALA A 30 -3.29 2.37 22.81
CA ALA A 30 -4.26 2.47 21.71
C ALA A 30 -3.81 1.73 20.44
N LEU A 31 -2.81 0.85 20.57
CA LEU A 31 -2.31 0.01 19.49
C LEU A 31 -3.06 -1.30 19.41
N ARG A 32 -3.09 -1.87 18.21
CA ARG A 32 -3.73 -3.13 17.89
C ARG A 32 -2.83 -3.94 16.97
N VAL A 33 -2.86 -5.26 17.13
CA VAL A 33 -2.22 -6.22 16.24
C VAL A 33 -3.30 -6.95 15.47
N ARG A 34 -3.25 -6.88 14.15
CA ARG A 34 -4.17 -7.59 13.26
C ARG A 34 -3.42 -8.67 12.49
N MET A 35 -4.01 -9.85 12.39
CA MET A 35 -3.48 -10.97 11.62
C MET A 35 -4.59 -11.53 10.74
N GLY A 36 -4.26 -11.88 9.51
CA GLY A 36 -5.14 -12.66 8.64
C GLY A 36 -5.15 -12.23 7.19
N ARG A 37 -6.15 -12.73 6.45
CA ARG A 37 -6.36 -12.37 5.05
C ARG A 37 -7.31 -11.18 4.98
N THR A 38 -6.79 -9.99 4.73
CA THR A 38 -7.57 -8.73 4.71
C THR A 38 -6.94 -7.69 3.79
N ASP A 39 -7.64 -6.59 3.57
CA ASP A 39 -7.09 -5.45 2.85
C ASP A 39 -6.15 -4.66 3.77
N TYR A 40 -4.87 -4.63 3.41
CA TYR A 40 -3.84 -3.77 3.99
C TYR A 40 -3.68 -2.56 3.06
N PHE A 41 -3.57 -1.34 3.61
CA PHE A 41 -3.63 -0.13 2.80
C PHE A 41 -2.68 0.97 3.26
N SER A 42 -2.19 1.75 2.30
CA SER A 42 -1.47 3.00 2.52
C SER A 42 -2.48 4.15 2.77
N PRO A 43 -2.05 5.28 3.38
CA PRO A 43 -2.90 6.44 3.64
C PRO A 43 -3.59 7.00 2.40
N ASP A 44 -2.92 6.95 1.25
CA ASP A 44 -3.42 7.38 -0.04
C ASP A 44 -4.21 6.29 -0.79
N LYS A 45 -3.98 5.02 -0.41
CA LYS A 45 -4.61 3.83 -0.99
C LYS A 45 -4.27 3.60 -2.46
N GLU A 46 -3.13 4.12 -2.91
CA GLU A 46 -2.72 4.03 -4.31
C GLU A 46 -1.89 2.79 -4.57
N ILE A 47 -0.87 2.56 -3.74
CA ILE A 47 0.00 1.38 -3.85
C ILE A 47 -0.69 0.18 -3.21
N TYR A 48 -1.08 0.33 -1.94
CA TYR A 48 -1.85 -0.67 -1.23
C TYR A 48 -3.31 -0.21 -1.16
N ASP A 49 -4.11 -0.65 -2.15
CA ASP A 49 -5.51 -0.27 -2.29
C ASP A 49 -6.45 -1.06 -1.35
N SER A 50 -7.53 -0.41 -0.95
CA SER A 50 -8.66 -0.97 -0.22
C SER A 50 -9.74 -1.67 -1.09
N GLY A 51 -9.60 -1.68 -2.43
CA GLY A 51 -10.55 -2.26 -3.38
C GLY A 51 -10.58 -3.81 -3.44
N GLY A 52 -9.92 -4.49 -2.51
CA GLY A 52 -9.85 -5.96 -2.47
C GLY A 52 -8.78 -6.58 -3.37
N ARG A 53 -7.99 -5.77 -4.07
CA ARG A 53 -6.86 -6.22 -4.90
C ARG A 53 -5.58 -6.50 -4.09
N HIS A 54 -5.49 -5.98 -2.87
CA HIS A 54 -4.42 -6.27 -1.89
C HIS A 54 -5.01 -7.00 -0.67
N ARG A 55 -5.79 -8.04 -0.95
CA ARG A 55 -6.33 -8.91 0.10
C ARG A 55 -5.42 -10.10 0.32
N GLU A 56 -4.41 -9.88 1.13
CA GLU A 56 -3.31 -10.82 1.31
C GLU A 56 -3.27 -11.34 2.75
N PRO A 57 -2.67 -12.51 3.00
CA PRO A 57 -2.32 -12.94 4.34
C PRO A 57 -1.23 -12.01 4.90
N GLY A 58 -1.40 -11.54 6.13
CA GLY A 58 -0.38 -10.72 6.76
C GLY A 58 -0.55 -10.50 8.25
N ILE A 59 0.31 -9.66 8.79
CA ILE A 59 0.25 -9.12 10.15
C ILE A 59 0.44 -7.60 10.10
N ALA A 60 -0.33 -6.87 10.90
CA ALA A 60 -0.22 -5.43 11.06
C ALA A 60 -0.16 -5.02 12.53
N LEU A 61 0.60 -3.95 12.81
CA LEU A 61 0.56 -3.17 14.03
C LEU A 61 0.04 -1.77 13.70
N TYR A 62 -1.04 -1.34 14.32
CA TYR A 62 -1.66 -0.05 13.98
C TYR A 62 -2.37 0.57 15.17
N GLY A 63 -2.51 1.90 15.17
CA GLY A 63 -3.26 2.62 16.19
C GLY A 63 -2.69 3.98 16.50
N LYS A 64 -3.15 4.58 17.61
CA LYS A 64 -2.67 5.89 18.06
C LYS A 64 -1.48 5.72 18.99
N LEU A 65 -0.40 6.44 18.71
CA LEU A 65 0.74 6.58 19.63
C LEU A 65 0.51 7.75 20.60
N SER A 66 -0.18 8.80 20.12
CA SER A 66 -0.56 9.96 20.93
C SER A 66 -1.82 10.62 20.36
N LYS A 67 -2.24 11.76 20.94
CA LYS A 67 -3.37 12.56 20.42
C LYS A 67 -3.17 12.98 18.95
N ASN A 68 -1.92 13.23 18.54
CA ASN A 68 -1.59 13.79 17.24
C ASN A 68 -0.79 12.83 16.35
N ILE A 69 -0.42 11.64 16.84
CA ILE A 69 0.43 10.69 16.12
C ILE A 69 -0.26 9.33 16.06
N SER A 70 -0.36 8.77 14.86
CA SER A 70 -0.81 7.39 14.62
C SER A 70 0.25 6.60 13.87
N LEU A 71 0.31 5.30 14.10
CA LEU A 71 1.19 4.35 13.47
C LEU A 71 0.36 3.36 12.65
N SER A 72 0.87 2.96 11.49
CA SER A 72 0.41 1.78 10.78
C SER A 72 1.61 1.08 10.15
N ALA A 73 1.85 -0.15 10.51
CA ALA A 73 2.88 -0.99 9.90
C ALA A 73 2.28 -2.36 9.61
N PHE A 74 2.67 -2.98 8.50
CA PHE A 74 2.26 -4.33 8.17
C PHE A 74 3.30 -5.04 7.33
N MET A 75 3.20 -6.36 7.33
CA MET A 75 3.83 -7.20 6.33
C MET A 75 2.79 -8.17 5.76
N THR A 76 2.87 -8.41 4.46
CA THR A 76 2.04 -9.39 3.77
C THR A 76 2.92 -10.36 2.98
N SER A 77 2.42 -11.58 2.79
CA SER A 77 2.95 -12.47 1.77
C SER A 77 2.36 -12.09 0.42
N ALA A 78 3.16 -12.22 -0.64
CA ALA A 78 2.75 -11.86 -1.99
C ALA A 78 1.46 -12.55 -2.45
N ARG A 79 0.83 -11.91 -3.44
CA ARG A 79 -0.43 -12.31 -4.05
C ARG A 79 -0.44 -13.79 -4.43
N GLU A 80 -1.44 -14.51 -3.93
CA GLU A 80 -1.75 -15.89 -4.35
C GLU A 80 -2.01 -16.00 -5.87
N ASP A 81 -2.32 -14.89 -6.53
CA ASP A 81 -2.61 -14.82 -7.97
C ASP A 81 -1.36 -14.59 -8.84
N ALA A 82 -0.17 -14.42 -8.25
CA ALA A 82 1.05 -14.06 -8.97
C ALA A 82 1.78 -15.26 -9.60
N GLY A 83 1.16 -16.45 -9.62
CA GLY A 83 1.78 -17.66 -10.16
C GLY A 83 2.80 -18.30 -9.21
N PRO A 84 3.24 -19.54 -9.49
CA PRO A 84 4.12 -20.33 -8.61
C PRO A 84 5.53 -19.74 -8.46
N GLU A 85 5.89 -18.74 -9.26
CA GLU A 85 7.19 -18.06 -9.23
C GLU A 85 7.28 -16.97 -8.14
N ASN A 86 6.18 -16.59 -7.49
CA ASN A 86 6.10 -15.51 -6.50
C ASN A 86 5.82 -15.99 -5.06
N ASP A 87 5.98 -17.30 -4.78
CA ASP A 87 5.61 -17.91 -3.47
C ASP A 87 6.39 -17.32 -2.28
N ASP A 88 7.60 -16.79 -2.53
CA ASP A 88 8.46 -16.23 -1.49
C ASP A 88 8.35 -14.71 -1.32
N ALA A 89 7.66 -14.01 -2.22
CA ALA A 89 7.62 -12.56 -2.17
C ALA A 89 6.93 -12.04 -0.89
N LYS A 90 7.46 -10.93 -0.37
CA LYS A 90 7.02 -10.28 0.87
C LYS A 90 6.93 -8.77 0.67
N ASP A 91 5.83 -8.21 1.14
CA ASP A 91 5.66 -6.77 1.24
C ASP A 91 5.82 -6.33 2.68
N TYR A 92 6.52 -5.23 2.88
CA TYR A 92 6.69 -4.54 4.15
C TYR A 92 6.21 -3.11 4.01
N TYR A 93 5.56 -2.61 5.05
CA TYR A 93 5.00 -1.27 5.06
C TYR A 93 5.10 -0.66 6.46
N ALA A 94 5.42 0.63 6.52
CA ALA A 94 5.32 1.41 7.74
C ALA A 94 4.95 2.87 7.46
N SER A 95 4.12 3.46 8.31
CA SER A 95 3.79 4.88 8.27
C SER A 95 3.52 5.49 9.62
N LEU A 96 3.79 6.78 9.68
CA LEU A 96 3.44 7.64 10.81
C LEU A 96 2.55 8.76 10.30
N SER A 97 1.37 8.92 10.90
CA SER A 97 0.47 10.03 10.59
C SER A 97 0.54 11.08 11.69
N PHE A 98 0.92 12.30 11.31
CA PHE A 98 1.03 13.47 12.17
C PHE A 98 -0.12 14.44 11.90
N LYS A 99 -0.95 14.69 12.91
CA LYS A 99 -1.95 15.77 12.90
C LYS A 99 -1.28 17.07 13.31
N LEU A 100 -0.82 17.85 12.33
CA LEU A 100 -0.09 19.10 12.54
C LEU A 100 -1.01 20.27 12.91
N SER A 101 -2.27 20.23 12.47
CA SER A 101 -3.30 21.19 12.83
C SER A 101 -4.67 20.53 12.87
N PRO A 102 -5.76 21.23 13.29
CA PRO A 102 -7.11 20.68 13.21
C PRO A 102 -7.51 20.22 11.80
N THR A 103 -6.92 20.82 10.77
CA THR A 103 -7.26 20.58 9.36
C THR A 103 -6.20 19.82 8.58
N LEU A 104 -4.92 19.89 8.97
CA LEU A 104 -3.78 19.32 8.25
C LEU A 104 -3.27 18.04 8.92
N THR A 105 -3.16 16.97 8.12
CA THR A 105 -2.46 15.74 8.49
C THR A 105 -1.41 15.43 7.45
N VAL A 106 -0.21 15.06 7.89
CA VAL A 106 0.90 14.62 7.04
C VAL A 106 1.28 13.20 7.45
N SER A 107 1.59 12.35 6.48
CA SER A 107 1.86 10.93 6.68
C SER A 107 3.01 10.49 5.79
N PRO A 108 4.27 10.62 6.26
CA PRO A 108 5.36 9.88 5.65
C PRO A 108 5.12 8.39 5.80
N TRP A 109 5.52 7.64 4.79
CA TRP A 109 5.44 6.20 4.78
C TRP A 109 6.54 5.60 3.93
N VAL A 110 6.89 4.37 4.24
CA VAL A 110 7.84 3.55 3.48
C VAL A 110 7.20 2.21 3.19
N ALA A 111 7.55 1.66 2.05
CA ALA A 111 7.21 0.30 1.71
C ALA A 111 8.40 -0.37 1.03
N ASN A 112 8.54 -1.68 1.19
CA ASN A 112 9.50 -2.48 0.47
C ASN A 112 8.79 -3.72 -0.03
N SER A 113 9.07 -4.11 -1.25
CA SER A 113 8.58 -5.34 -1.85
C SER A 113 9.78 -6.12 -2.36
N ARG A 114 9.87 -7.37 -1.92
CA ARG A 114 11.00 -8.23 -2.23
C ARG A 114 10.52 -9.58 -2.70
N ASP A 115 11.06 -10.03 -3.81
CA ASP A 115 10.99 -11.40 -4.30
C ASP A 115 12.41 -11.97 -4.45
N ALA A 116 12.65 -13.12 -3.83
CA ALA A 116 13.93 -13.80 -3.86
C ALA A 116 14.07 -14.78 -5.05
N ALA A 117 13.08 -14.84 -5.94
CA ALA A 117 13.13 -15.66 -7.14
C ALA A 117 14.24 -15.23 -8.12
N ALA A 118 14.58 -16.12 -9.06
CA ALA A 118 15.62 -15.88 -10.06
C ALA A 118 15.34 -14.66 -10.96
N ASP A 119 14.07 -14.37 -11.23
CA ASP A 119 13.59 -13.16 -11.92
C ASP A 119 12.94 -12.16 -10.94
N GLY A 120 13.31 -12.26 -9.65
CA GLY A 120 12.76 -11.46 -8.57
C GLY A 120 13.09 -9.97 -8.66
N TYR A 121 12.66 -9.24 -7.64
CA TYR A 121 12.81 -7.80 -7.54
C TYR A 121 13.04 -7.41 -6.09
N ASP A 122 13.75 -6.32 -5.87
CA ASP A 122 13.82 -5.66 -4.57
C ASP A 122 13.65 -4.17 -4.81
N TYR A 123 12.45 -3.66 -4.52
CA TYR A 123 12.19 -2.24 -4.65
C TYR A 123 11.54 -1.68 -3.40
N SER A 124 11.82 -0.41 -3.16
CA SER A 124 11.34 0.36 -2.05
C SER A 124 10.63 1.61 -2.55
N PHE A 125 9.61 2.00 -1.79
CA PHE A 125 8.90 3.24 -1.96
C PHE A 125 9.11 4.11 -0.73
N LEU A 126 9.40 5.38 -0.97
CA LEU A 126 9.33 6.44 0.03
C LEU A 126 8.21 7.39 -0.37
N GLY A 127 7.20 7.53 0.49
CA GLY A 127 6.06 8.37 0.21
C GLY A 127 5.80 9.41 1.28
N LEU A 128 5.24 10.53 0.85
CA LEU A 128 4.71 11.59 1.71
C LEU A 128 3.29 11.91 1.28
N HIS A 129 2.32 11.58 2.13
CA HIS A 129 0.92 11.94 1.92
C HIS A 129 0.52 13.11 2.83
N ALA A 130 -0.21 14.07 2.29
CA ALA A 130 -0.77 15.20 3.04
C ALA A 130 -2.26 15.36 2.73
N LYS A 131 -3.06 15.58 3.77
CA LYS A 131 -4.48 15.86 3.67
C LYS A 131 -4.82 17.12 4.43
N THR A 132 -5.53 18.04 3.78
CA THR A 132 -6.04 19.26 4.41
C THR A 132 -7.48 19.56 4.02
N LYS A 133 -8.16 20.29 4.90
CA LYS A 133 -9.48 20.87 4.63
C LYS A 133 -9.45 22.36 4.90
N VAL A 134 -9.81 23.15 3.88
CA VAL A 134 -9.90 24.61 3.97
C VAL A 134 -11.30 25.03 3.55
N GLY A 135 -12.16 25.32 4.54
CA GLY A 135 -13.57 25.63 4.31
C GLY A 135 -14.30 24.46 3.63
N ILE A 136 -14.81 24.70 2.42
CA ILE A 136 -15.51 23.70 1.59
C ILE A 136 -14.57 22.80 0.79
N LEU A 137 -13.29 23.16 0.69
CA LEU A 137 -12.29 22.47 -0.12
C LEU A 137 -11.58 21.40 0.72
N ASN A 138 -11.51 20.19 0.19
CA ASN A 138 -10.66 19.11 0.68
C ASN A 138 -9.55 18.87 -0.34
N VAL A 139 -8.32 18.80 0.12
CA VAL A 139 -7.14 18.52 -0.69
C VAL A 139 -6.42 17.32 -0.09
N ASN A 140 -6.09 16.34 -0.93
CA ASN A 140 -5.23 15.23 -0.59
C ASN A 140 -4.12 15.18 -1.65
N GLY A 141 -2.87 15.11 -1.22
CA GLY A 141 -1.72 15.01 -2.11
C GLY A 141 -0.77 13.92 -1.64
N SER A 142 -0.19 13.18 -2.58
CA SER A 142 0.91 12.25 -2.34
C SER A 142 2.06 12.57 -3.26
N VAL A 143 3.28 12.46 -2.75
CA VAL A 143 4.49 12.30 -3.54
C VAL A 143 5.09 10.97 -3.15
N VAL A 144 5.52 10.20 -4.14
CA VAL A 144 6.16 8.90 -3.95
C VAL A 144 7.42 8.85 -4.79
N ILE A 145 8.49 8.31 -4.23
CA ILE A 145 9.71 7.95 -4.94
C ILE A 145 9.84 6.44 -4.86
N GLN A 146 10.22 5.82 -5.98
CA GLN A 146 10.54 4.41 -6.11
C GLN A 146 12.02 4.28 -6.42
N GLU A 147 12.68 3.37 -5.71
CA GLU A 147 14.07 2.98 -5.94
C GLU A 147 14.17 1.46 -5.77
N GLY A 148 15.05 0.80 -6.51
CA GLY A 148 15.26 -0.63 -6.37
C GLY A 148 15.99 -1.24 -7.55
N ASP A 149 16.10 -2.56 -7.52
CA ASP A 149 16.78 -3.33 -8.55
C ASP A 149 15.89 -4.51 -8.98
N LEU A 150 15.99 -4.85 -10.26
CA LEU A 150 15.51 -6.12 -10.78
C LEU A 150 16.64 -7.16 -10.67
N SER A 151 16.29 -8.44 -10.53
CA SER A 151 17.27 -9.54 -10.55
C SER A 151 18.11 -9.61 -11.85
N SER A 152 17.66 -8.94 -12.92
CA SER A 152 18.41 -8.75 -14.16
C SER A 152 19.57 -7.74 -14.05
N GLY A 153 19.74 -7.08 -12.90
CA GLY A 153 20.74 -6.02 -12.68
C GLY A 153 20.31 -4.64 -13.17
N ALA A 154 19.06 -4.49 -13.63
CA ALA A 154 18.52 -3.19 -14.03
C ALA A 154 18.06 -2.39 -12.81
N GLU A 155 18.52 -1.15 -12.71
CA GLU A 155 18.07 -0.18 -11.70
C GLU A 155 16.66 0.31 -12.04
N LEU A 156 15.80 0.34 -11.02
CA LEU A 156 14.48 0.95 -11.03
C LEU A 156 14.54 2.27 -10.27
N SER A 157 14.24 3.37 -10.95
CA SER A 157 13.99 4.64 -10.28
C SER A 157 12.75 5.32 -10.86
N GLY A 158 11.98 5.98 -10.01
CA GLY A 158 10.82 6.71 -10.46
C GLY A 158 10.20 7.59 -9.39
N TRP A 159 9.29 8.45 -9.81
CA TRP A 159 8.50 9.26 -8.90
C TRP A 159 7.05 9.37 -9.38
N ALA A 160 6.15 9.57 -8.43
CA ALA A 160 4.75 9.82 -8.67
C ALA A 160 4.29 11.02 -7.83
N VAL A 161 3.46 11.88 -8.43
CA VAL A 161 2.72 12.92 -7.73
C VAL A 161 1.24 12.72 -7.99
N LEU A 162 0.46 12.64 -6.92
CA LEU A 162 -0.98 12.55 -6.97
C LEU A 162 -1.58 13.73 -6.21
N LEU A 163 -2.54 14.42 -6.82
CA LEU A 163 -3.29 15.51 -6.20
C LEU A 163 -4.78 15.30 -6.45
N ARG A 164 -5.54 15.18 -5.37
CA ARG A 164 -7.00 15.06 -5.38
C ARG A 164 -7.62 16.22 -4.65
N THR A 165 -8.46 16.97 -5.33
CA THR A 165 -9.21 18.09 -4.75
C THR A 165 -10.71 17.81 -4.84
N SER A 166 -11.46 18.21 -3.83
CA SER A 166 -12.92 18.19 -3.88
C SER A 166 -13.55 19.34 -3.11
N ALA A 167 -14.60 19.93 -3.66
CA ALA A 167 -15.36 21.01 -3.04
C ALA A 167 -16.84 20.61 -2.94
N SER A 168 -17.46 20.92 -1.80
CA SER A 168 -18.90 20.69 -1.58
C SER A 168 -19.64 22.03 -1.43
N LEU A 169 -20.52 22.33 -2.37
CA LEU A 169 -21.35 23.54 -2.45
C LEU A 169 -22.82 23.14 -2.27
N GLY A 170 -23.23 22.92 -1.02
CA GLY A 170 -24.55 22.36 -0.71
C GLY A 170 -24.67 20.92 -1.23
N LYS A 171 -25.57 20.70 -2.20
CA LYS A 171 -25.76 19.39 -2.84
C LYS A 171 -24.76 19.12 -3.99
N LEU A 172 -24.12 20.17 -4.53
CA LEU A 172 -23.14 20.01 -5.60
C LEU A 172 -21.79 19.58 -5.03
N LYS A 173 -21.19 18.55 -5.64
CA LYS A 173 -19.82 18.11 -5.36
C LYS A 173 -18.99 18.22 -6.63
N LEU A 174 -17.89 18.95 -6.56
CA LEU A 174 -16.90 19.05 -7.63
C LEU A 174 -15.64 18.31 -7.17
N SER A 175 -15.02 17.55 -8.06
CA SER A 175 -13.76 16.85 -7.77
C SER A 175 -12.82 16.95 -8.95
N GLY A 176 -11.54 17.17 -8.67
CA GLY A 176 -10.46 17.15 -9.65
C GLY A 176 -9.35 16.20 -9.20
N ASN A 177 -8.76 15.50 -10.15
CA ASN A 177 -7.63 14.62 -9.92
C ASN A 177 -6.51 14.96 -10.92
N LEU A 178 -5.29 15.06 -10.42
CA LEU A 178 -4.07 15.18 -11.21
C LEU A 178 -3.13 14.07 -10.77
N THR A 179 -2.61 13.32 -11.74
CA THR A 179 -1.60 12.28 -11.53
C THR A 179 -0.46 12.54 -12.49
N MET A 180 0.76 12.58 -11.97
CA MET A 180 2.00 12.70 -12.73
C MET A 180 2.93 11.57 -12.31
N LEU A 181 3.62 10.98 -13.27
CA LEU A 181 4.51 9.85 -13.08
C LEU A 181 5.79 10.12 -13.89
N SER A 182 6.95 9.73 -13.36
CA SER A 182 8.19 9.73 -14.13
C SER A 182 8.08 8.77 -15.31
N GLY A 183 8.53 9.23 -16.48
CA GLY A 183 8.75 8.36 -17.63
C GLY A 183 10.01 7.51 -17.45
N ASN A 184 10.15 6.47 -18.25
CA ASN A 184 11.30 5.58 -18.25
C ASN A 184 12.50 6.29 -18.92
N ASP A 185 13.29 7.03 -18.15
CA ASP A 185 14.51 7.68 -18.64
C ASP A 185 15.71 6.72 -18.49
N GLY A 186 15.67 5.64 -19.27
CA GLY A 186 16.83 4.78 -19.57
C GLY A 186 17.20 3.80 -18.47
N THR A 187 16.67 2.57 -18.57
CA THR A 187 17.44 1.37 -18.22
C THR A 187 18.81 1.48 -18.90
N LYS A 188 19.85 1.83 -18.14
CA LYS A 188 21.22 1.62 -18.58
C LYS A 188 21.40 0.11 -18.57
N ALA A 189 21.18 -0.52 -19.73
CA ALA A 189 21.72 -1.85 -19.97
C ALA A 189 23.21 -1.77 -19.63
N GLY A 190 23.66 -2.64 -18.73
CA GLY A 190 25.04 -2.67 -18.28
C GLY A 190 25.99 -2.51 -19.45
N GLU A 191 26.91 -1.55 -19.35
CA GLU A 191 28.13 -1.59 -20.14
C GLU A 191 28.91 -2.81 -19.65
N ASP A 192 28.65 -3.96 -20.28
CA ASP A 192 29.49 -5.14 -20.14
C ASP A 192 30.90 -4.79 -20.64
N GLY A 193 31.88 -5.01 -19.76
CA GLY A 193 33.32 -4.89 -20.04
C GLY A 193 33.91 -6.07 -20.81
#